data_AF-A0A2E7H0K9-F1
#
_entry.id   AF-A0A2E7H0K9-F1
#
_cell.length_a   1.000
_cell.length_b   1.000
_cell.length_c   1.000
_cell.angle_alpha   90.00
_cell.angle_beta   90.00
_cell.angle_gamma   90.00
#
_symmetry.space_group_name_H-M   'P 1'
#
loop_
_entity.id
_entity.type
_entity.pdbx_description
1 polymer ?
#
loop_
_entity_poly.entity_id
_entity_poly.type
_entity_poly.pdbx_seq_one_letter_code
_entity_poly.pdbx_strand_id
1 'polypeptide(L)'
;MRKALAQNPNLLRTLVGLSVTLIFMLSYAVYGATVSPSVYIYQTEATVDTYNASEADEEVQRYYNDDDNTTTWSWQINANDANLTWVNITATELSDGAVLRVTNIAKLYSHELLGNTYDLQNPLEEEFSCADLCDYDTKHERTAEDGGTIEFHALTSVDPARRSNGSVFAADLTEAEEKSRAAIYYEHSPSIVRIEIIEQGNRSTEPSVSAETVNEEFSSVEVFSVDAGTEFLWALAAVVGCFSMVLIPSFTVYFAARAKEKRDEAKLQLAQAKVDQHLSDAEQGSNGDTAPK
;
A
#
# COMPACT_ATOMS: atom_id res chain seq x y z
N MET A 1 46.61 -9.73 21.65
CA MET A 1 46.20 -9.23 20.32
C MET A 1 46.45 -7.71 20.18
N ARG A 2 47.68 -7.24 20.46
CA ARG A 2 48.05 -5.81 20.50
C ARG A 2 48.42 -5.22 19.13
N LYS A 3 48.33 -6.00 18.04
CA LYS A 3 49.03 -5.66 16.77
C LYS A 3 48.17 -5.57 15.52
N ALA A 4 46.88 -5.95 15.55
CA ALA A 4 46.05 -5.98 14.35
C ALA A 4 45.33 -4.65 14.03
N LEU A 5 45.05 -3.80 15.04
CA LEU A 5 44.27 -2.56 14.86
C LEU A 5 45.10 -1.26 14.89
N ALA A 6 46.34 -1.29 15.39
CA ALA A 6 47.19 -0.11 15.51
C ALA A 6 48.15 0.13 14.31
N GLN A 7 48.08 -0.68 13.25
CA GLN A 7 49.10 -0.73 12.19
C GLN A 7 48.69 -0.24 10.79
N ASN A 8 47.48 0.28 10.56
CA ASN A 8 47.15 0.83 9.24
C ASN A 8 46.38 2.15 9.32
N PRO A 9 47.07 3.30 9.46
CA PRO A 9 46.46 4.63 9.23
C PRO A 9 45.88 4.76 7.81
N ASN A 10 46.30 3.91 6.87
CA ASN A 10 45.67 3.76 5.56
C ASN A 10 44.27 3.19 5.62
N LEU A 11 43.91 2.34 6.60
CA LEU A 11 42.59 1.68 6.67
C LEU A 11 41.49 2.67 7.03
N LEU A 12 41.77 3.58 7.97
CA LEU A 12 40.81 4.62 8.36
C LEU A 12 40.65 5.67 7.23
N ARG A 13 41.73 5.97 6.51
CA ARG A 13 41.72 6.87 5.35
C ARG A 13 41.00 6.25 4.14
N THR A 14 41.16 4.95 3.89
CA THR A 14 40.42 4.25 2.84
C THR A 14 38.96 4.04 3.20
N LEU A 15 38.62 3.76 4.46
CA LEU A 15 37.22 3.64 4.89
C LEU A 15 36.50 4.98 4.74
N VAL A 16 37.10 6.09 5.19
CA VAL A 16 36.53 7.43 5.02
C VAL A 16 36.45 7.82 3.54
N GLY A 17 37.49 7.53 2.75
CA GLY A 17 37.49 7.81 1.31
C GLY A 17 36.40 7.05 0.56
N LEU A 18 36.23 5.75 0.85
CA LEU A 18 35.22 4.90 0.23
C LEU A 18 33.81 5.33 0.63
N SER A 19 33.58 5.68 1.90
CA SER A 19 32.31 6.25 2.36
C SER A 19 31.95 7.55 1.65
N VAL A 20 32.91 8.47 1.47
CA VAL A 20 32.65 9.74 0.77
C VAL A 20 32.34 9.50 -0.71
N THR A 21 33.09 8.62 -1.39
CA THR A 21 32.77 8.28 -2.79
C THR A 21 31.41 7.61 -2.94
N LEU A 22 31.02 6.76 -1.98
CA LEU A 22 29.71 6.13 -1.97
C LEU A 22 28.59 7.17 -1.83
N ILE A 23 28.77 8.16 -0.94
CA ILE A 23 27.82 9.27 -0.77
C ILE A 23 27.66 10.03 -2.08
N PHE A 24 28.74 10.44 -2.75
CA PHE A 24 28.65 11.15 -4.02
C PHE A 24 27.99 10.32 -5.13
N MET A 25 28.30 9.02 -5.20
CA MET A 25 27.69 8.13 -6.19
C MET A 25 26.18 7.96 -5.94
N LEU A 26 25.78 7.78 -4.68
CA LEU A 26 24.38 7.68 -4.28
C LEU A 26 23.64 9.00 -4.54
N SER A 27 24.22 10.15 -4.18
CA SER A 27 23.65 11.46 -4.46
C SER A 27 23.46 11.70 -5.96
N TYR A 28 24.41 11.28 -6.79
CA TYR A 28 24.29 11.36 -8.25
C TYR A 28 23.21 10.41 -8.79
N ALA A 29 23.10 9.19 -8.27
CA ALA A 29 22.06 8.25 -8.65
C ALA A 29 20.65 8.76 -8.29
N VAL A 30 20.50 9.36 -7.10
CA VAL A 30 19.25 10.01 -6.67
C VAL A 30 18.92 11.21 -7.56
N TYR A 31 19.92 12.05 -7.88
CA TYR A 31 19.74 13.19 -8.78
C TYR A 31 19.35 12.75 -10.20
N GLY A 32 19.95 11.68 -10.73
CA GLY A 32 19.59 11.13 -12.03
C GLY A 32 18.15 10.62 -12.06
N ALA A 33 17.68 9.99 -10.99
CA ALA A 33 16.31 9.50 -10.87
C ALA A 33 15.27 10.64 -10.75
N THR A 34 15.65 11.81 -10.22
CA THR A 34 14.73 12.95 -10.03
C THR A 34 14.68 13.93 -11.21
N VAL A 35 15.70 13.98 -12.07
CA VAL A 35 15.82 14.99 -13.13
C VAL A 35 15.21 14.57 -14.47
N SER A 36 15.09 13.27 -14.73
CA SER A 36 14.35 12.75 -15.89
C SER A 36 13.26 11.78 -15.44
N PRO A 37 12.21 12.26 -14.75
CA PRO A 37 11.08 11.42 -14.44
C PRO A 37 10.41 11.04 -15.76
N SER A 38 10.57 9.77 -16.13
CA SER A 38 9.83 9.16 -17.22
C SER A 38 8.42 8.77 -16.78
N VAL A 39 8.03 9.03 -15.53
CA VAL A 39 6.77 8.59 -14.92
C VAL A 39 5.91 9.81 -14.64
N TYR A 40 4.65 9.73 -15.05
CA TYR A 40 3.61 10.73 -14.81
C TYR A 40 2.45 10.07 -14.09
N ILE A 41 1.82 10.79 -13.17
CA ILE A 41 0.62 10.34 -12.45
C ILE A 41 -0.58 11.08 -13.04
N TYR A 42 -1.59 10.34 -13.46
CA TYR A 42 -2.85 10.94 -13.92
C TYR A 42 -3.95 10.76 -12.88
N GLN A 43 -4.85 11.73 -12.85
CA GLN A 43 -6.03 11.74 -12.01
C GLN A 43 -7.28 11.55 -12.84
N THR A 44 -8.24 10.82 -12.28
CA THR A 44 -9.58 10.66 -12.84
C THR A 44 -10.60 11.37 -11.96
N GLU A 45 -11.68 11.84 -12.58
CA GLU A 45 -12.83 12.41 -11.90
C GLU A 45 -14.07 11.56 -12.20
N ALA A 46 -14.74 11.10 -11.14
CA ALA A 46 -15.91 10.25 -11.23
C ALA A 46 -17.19 11.09 -11.28
N THR A 47 -18.02 10.86 -12.28
CA THR A 47 -19.41 11.31 -12.32
C THR A 47 -20.32 10.15 -11.93
N VAL A 48 -21.21 10.40 -10.97
CA VAL A 48 -22.16 9.39 -10.46
C VAL A 48 -23.57 9.82 -10.84
N ASP A 49 -24.25 8.97 -11.61
CA ASP A 49 -25.66 9.13 -11.94
C ASP A 49 -26.49 8.14 -11.11
N THR A 50 -27.50 8.66 -10.40
CA THR A 50 -28.37 7.88 -9.52
C THR A 50 -29.76 7.73 -10.13
N TYR A 51 -30.28 6.50 -10.10
CA TYR A 51 -31.61 6.14 -10.57
C TYR A 51 -32.39 5.54 -9.41
N ASN A 52 -33.54 6.12 -9.08
CA ASN A 52 -34.46 5.58 -8.08
C ASN A 52 -35.78 5.20 -8.75
N ALA A 53 -36.22 3.96 -8.58
CA ALA A 53 -37.48 3.47 -9.13
C ALA A 53 -38.70 4.26 -8.62
N SER A 54 -38.62 4.86 -7.44
CA SER A 54 -39.70 5.68 -6.86
C SER A 54 -39.80 7.10 -7.41
N GLU A 55 -38.75 7.60 -8.07
CA GLU A 55 -38.65 8.99 -8.55
C GLU A 55 -38.50 9.06 -10.08
N ALA A 56 -38.07 7.97 -10.72
CA ALA A 56 -37.94 7.88 -12.16
C ALA A 56 -39.32 7.71 -12.82
N ASP A 57 -39.60 8.52 -13.85
CA ASP A 57 -40.75 8.40 -14.77
C ASP A 57 -40.64 7.15 -15.67
N GLU A 58 -39.90 6.12 -15.22
CA GLU A 58 -39.67 4.85 -15.90
C GLU A 58 -40.74 3.85 -15.46
N GLU A 59 -41.64 3.50 -16.37
CA GLU A 59 -42.72 2.55 -16.08
C GLU A 59 -42.17 1.17 -15.68
N VAL A 60 -42.23 0.85 -14.39
CA VAL A 60 -42.00 -0.50 -13.89
C VAL A 60 -42.94 -1.47 -14.60
N GLN A 61 -42.37 -2.53 -15.18
CA GLN A 61 -43.15 -3.57 -15.84
C GLN A 61 -43.38 -4.73 -14.87
N ARG A 62 -44.65 -4.95 -14.52
CA ARG A 62 -45.07 -6.08 -13.68
C ARG A 62 -45.65 -7.20 -14.53
N TYR A 63 -45.07 -8.39 -14.42
CA TYR A 63 -45.58 -9.61 -15.06
C TYR A 63 -45.80 -10.71 -14.03
N TYR A 64 -46.98 -11.31 -14.01
CA TYR A 64 -47.27 -12.47 -13.16
C TYR A 64 -47.44 -13.71 -14.04
N ASN A 65 -46.71 -14.77 -13.70
CA ASN A 65 -46.75 -16.06 -14.36
C ASN A 65 -47.55 -17.04 -13.49
N ASP A 66 -48.72 -17.44 -13.97
CA ASP A 66 -49.62 -18.39 -13.29
C ASP A 66 -49.04 -19.81 -13.20
N ASP A 67 -48.25 -20.24 -14.18
CA ASP A 67 -47.71 -21.61 -14.25
C ASP A 67 -46.61 -21.81 -13.20
N ASP A 68 -45.71 -20.83 -13.08
CA ASP A 68 -44.61 -20.84 -12.10
C ASP A 68 -45.01 -20.20 -10.75
N ASN A 69 -46.19 -19.59 -10.67
CA ASN A 69 -46.68 -18.81 -9.53
C ASN A 69 -45.65 -17.76 -9.07
N THR A 70 -45.10 -16.98 -10.01
CA THR A 70 -44.10 -15.94 -9.72
C THR A 70 -44.50 -14.58 -10.28
N THR A 71 -44.23 -13.51 -9.53
CA THR A 71 -44.30 -12.14 -10.01
C THR A 71 -42.91 -11.62 -10.34
N THR A 72 -42.73 -11.06 -11.54
CA THR A 72 -41.51 -10.39 -11.98
C THR A 72 -41.77 -8.90 -12.13
N TRP A 73 -40.95 -8.09 -11.48
CA TRP A 73 -40.87 -6.66 -11.68
C TRP A 73 -39.64 -6.35 -12.52
N SER A 74 -39.74 -5.42 -13.47
CA SER A 74 -38.63 -5.10 -14.37
C SER A 74 -38.44 -3.60 -14.55
N TRP A 75 -37.19 -3.17 -14.45
CA TRP A 75 -36.72 -1.81 -14.73
C TRP A 75 -35.65 -1.86 -15.82
N GLN A 76 -35.53 -0.77 -16.58
CA GLN A 76 -34.50 -0.63 -17.60
C GLN A 76 -33.83 0.72 -17.47
N ILE A 77 -32.54 0.69 -17.17
CA ILE A 77 -31.72 1.87 -16.96
C ILE A 77 -30.83 2.05 -18.18
N ASN A 78 -30.80 3.27 -18.70
CA ASN A 78 -29.90 3.66 -19.78
C ASN A 78 -28.73 4.45 -19.18
N ALA A 79 -27.61 3.79 -18.92
CA ALA A 79 -26.41 4.43 -18.42
C ALA A 79 -25.66 5.16 -19.55
N ASN A 80 -24.80 6.11 -19.21
CA ASN A 80 -23.86 6.70 -20.17
C ASN A 80 -22.81 5.64 -20.56
N ASP A 81 -22.63 5.39 -21.86
CA ASP A 81 -21.68 4.39 -22.37
C ASP A 81 -20.21 4.86 -22.32
N ALA A 82 -19.97 6.17 -22.34
CA ALA A 82 -18.65 6.77 -22.35
C ALA A 82 -17.96 6.65 -20.97
N ASN A 83 -16.91 5.84 -20.90
CA ASN A 83 -16.11 5.55 -19.72
C ASN A 83 -16.90 5.01 -18.52
N LEU A 84 -18.00 4.29 -18.76
CA LEU A 84 -18.73 3.59 -17.70
C LEU A 84 -17.80 2.58 -17.04
N THR A 85 -17.65 2.63 -15.72
CA THR A 85 -16.72 1.80 -14.95
C THR A 85 -17.46 0.86 -13.97
N TRP A 86 -18.57 1.31 -13.37
CA TRP A 86 -19.27 0.60 -12.29
C TRP A 86 -20.78 0.73 -12.46
N VAL A 87 -21.49 -0.32 -12.09
CA VAL A 87 -22.96 -0.33 -11.93
C VAL A 87 -23.25 -0.95 -10.57
N ASN A 88 -23.83 -0.16 -9.68
CA ASN A 88 -24.30 -0.62 -8.38
C ASN A 88 -25.82 -0.64 -8.38
N ILE A 89 -26.40 -1.68 -7.81
CA ILE A 89 -27.85 -1.84 -7.69
C ILE A 89 -28.15 -2.23 -6.25
N THR A 90 -29.08 -1.52 -5.64
CA THR A 90 -29.61 -1.85 -4.32
C THR A 90 -31.10 -2.10 -4.48
N ALA A 91 -31.53 -3.30 -4.11
CA ALA A 91 -32.92 -3.69 -4.07
C ALA A 91 -33.33 -3.90 -2.62
N THR A 92 -34.42 -3.26 -2.20
CA THR A 92 -34.94 -3.28 -0.83
C THR A 92 -36.40 -3.70 -0.81
N GLU A 93 -36.89 -4.07 0.38
CA GLU A 93 -38.25 -4.58 0.59
C GLU A 93 -38.54 -5.88 -0.17
N LEU A 94 -37.51 -6.71 -0.36
CA LEU A 94 -37.61 -8.01 -1.00
C LEU A 94 -38.26 -9.03 -0.08
N SER A 95 -39.09 -9.91 -0.65
CA SER A 95 -39.61 -11.08 0.07
C SER A 95 -38.60 -12.22 0.18
N ASP A 96 -38.84 -13.11 1.14
CA ASP A 96 -38.04 -14.32 1.35
C ASP A 96 -37.97 -15.16 0.07
N GLY A 97 -36.75 -15.53 -0.31
CA GLY A 97 -36.46 -16.28 -1.53
C GLY A 97 -36.57 -15.47 -2.82
N ALA A 98 -36.70 -14.13 -2.75
CA ALA A 98 -36.70 -13.29 -3.95
C ALA A 98 -35.36 -13.35 -4.69
N VAL A 99 -35.42 -13.29 -6.02
CA VAL A 99 -34.23 -13.30 -6.88
C VAL A 99 -34.08 -11.95 -7.56
N LEU A 100 -32.96 -11.27 -7.29
CA LEU A 100 -32.48 -10.14 -8.08
C LEU A 100 -31.75 -10.69 -9.29
N ARG A 101 -32.17 -10.28 -10.48
CA ARG A 101 -31.48 -10.59 -11.74
C ARG A 101 -31.10 -9.31 -12.44
N VAL A 102 -29.83 -9.19 -12.78
CA VAL A 102 -29.27 -8.05 -13.52
C VAL A 102 -28.79 -8.54 -14.86
N THR A 103 -29.25 -7.90 -15.93
CA THR A 103 -28.92 -8.26 -17.31
C THR A 103 -28.35 -7.08 -18.07
N ASN A 104 -27.23 -7.29 -18.76
CA ASN A 104 -26.63 -6.32 -19.67
C ASN A 104 -26.00 -7.06 -20.86
N ILE A 105 -26.31 -6.64 -22.09
CA ILE A 105 -25.87 -7.35 -23.30
C ILE A 105 -24.36 -7.21 -23.52
N ALA A 106 -23.76 -6.08 -23.15
CA ALA A 106 -22.32 -5.84 -23.20
C ALA A 106 -21.52 -6.58 -22.10
N LYS A 107 -22.22 -7.34 -21.25
CA LYS A 107 -21.72 -8.13 -20.12
C LYS A 107 -21.13 -7.30 -18.99
N LEU A 108 -21.24 -7.82 -17.78
CA LEU A 108 -20.68 -7.22 -16.59
C LEU A 108 -19.78 -8.23 -15.88
N TYR A 109 -18.83 -7.71 -15.10
CA TYR A 109 -18.08 -8.47 -14.12
C TYR A 109 -18.78 -8.33 -12.78
N SER A 110 -19.21 -9.43 -12.17
CA SER A 110 -19.75 -9.40 -10.81
C SER A 110 -19.27 -10.58 -9.98
N HIS A 111 -19.26 -10.40 -8.67
CA HIS A 111 -18.98 -11.43 -7.68
C HIS A 111 -19.67 -11.05 -6.37
N GLU A 112 -19.98 -12.01 -5.49
CA GLU A 112 -20.61 -11.73 -4.18
C GLU A 112 -19.71 -10.92 -3.24
N LEU A 113 -18.39 -11.05 -3.42
CA LEU A 113 -17.39 -10.31 -2.64
C LEU A 113 -17.08 -8.92 -3.20
N LEU A 114 -17.56 -8.58 -4.39
CA LEU A 114 -17.29 -7.29 -5.00
C LEU A 114 -18.08 -6.20 -4.27
N GLY A 115 -17.41 -5.11 -3.87
CA GLY A 115 -18.01 -4.00 -3.13
C GLY A 115 -17.99 -4.17 -1.60
N ASN A 116 -17.65 -5.35 -1.09
CA ASN A 116 -17.46 -5.54 0.34
C ASN A 116 -16.26 -4.71 0.84
N THR A 117 -16.49 -3.96 1.92
CA THR A 117 -15.44 -3.19 2.57
C THR A 117 -14.69 -4.06 3.56
N TYR A 118 -13.37 -3.92 3.60
CA TYR A 118 -12.52 -4.59 4.57
C TYR A 118 -12.76 -3.97 5.95
N ASP A 119 -13.20 -4.79 6.91
CA ASP A 119 -13.24 -4.42 8.32
C ASP A 119 -12.54 -5.49 9.18
N LEU A 120 -12.21 -5.14 10.42
CA LEU A 120 -11.54 -6.06 11.36
C LEU A 120 -12.41 -7.27 11.78
N GLN A 121 -13.71 -7.27 11.44
CA GLN A 121 -14.67 -8.36 11.69
C GLN A 121 -14.89 -9.26 10.45
N ASN A 122 -14.58 -8.77 9.26
CA ASN A 122 -14.66 -9.45 7.98
C ASN A 122 -13.28 -9.44 7.32
N PRO A 123 -12.36 -10.31 7.78
CA PRO A 123 -11.10 -10.54 7.11
C PRO A 123 -11.40 -11.25 5.79
N LEU A 124 -11.81 -10.48 4.77
CA LEU A 124 -11.78 -10.95 3.39
C LEU A 124 -10.36 -11.44 3.14
N GLU A 125 -10.25 -12.63 2.54
CA GLU A 125 -8.96 -13.16 2.11
C GLU A 125 -8.25 -12.06 1.31
N GLU A 126 -6.96 -11.81 1.60
CA GLU A 126 -6.10 -10.84 0.89
C GLU A 126 -5.97 -11.12 -0.64
N GLU A 127 -6.79 -12.02 -1.18
CA GLU A 127 -6.69 -12.66 -2.49
C GLU A 127 -7.91 -12.41 -3.39
N PHE A 128 -8.93 -11.63 -2.97
CA PHE A 128 -10.04 -11.30 -3.87
C PHE A 128 -9.60 -10.31 -4.97
N SER A 129 -9.47 -10.82 -6.19
CA SER A 129 -9.23 -10.05 -7.41
C SER A 129 -10.40 -10.26 -8.37
N CYS A 130 -11.11 -9.18 -8.70
CA CYS A 130 -12.20 -9.27 -9.68
C CYS A 130 -11.70 -9.64 -11.09
N ALA A 131 -10.42 -9.40 -11.40
CA ALA A 131 -9.83 -9.85 -12.66
C ALA A 131 -9.81 -11.38 -12.79
N ASP A 132 -9.76 -12.09 -11.67
CA ASP A 132 -9.61 -13.56 -11.64
C ASP A 132 -10.90 -14.27 -11.20
N LEU A 133 -11.65 -13.66 -10.29
CA LEU A 133 -12.79 -14.30 -9.61
C LEU A 133 -14.16 -13.77 -10.04
N CYS A 134 -14.25 -12.61 -10.70
CA CYS A 134 -15.56 -12.14 -11.15
C CYS A 134 -16.05 -12.90 -12.38
N ASP A 135 -17.33 -13.22 -12.37
CA ASP A 135 -18.01 -13.79 -13.52
C ASP A 135 -18.24 -12.69 -14.56
N TYR A 136 -17.79 -12.93 -15.80
CA TYR A 136 -18.03 -12.05 -16.93
C TYR A 136 -19.17 -12.56 -17.81
N ASP A 137 -20.39 -12.12 -17.49
CA ASP A 137 -21.60 -12.63 -18.13
C ASP A 137 -22.62 -11.52 -18.44
N THR A 138 -23.57 -11.84 -19.30
CA THR A 138 -24.71 -11.00 -19.64
C THR A 138 -25.78 -10.98 -18.56
N LYS A 139 -25.79 -11.98 -17.67
CA LYS A 139 -26.83 -12.20 -16.67
C LYS A 139 -26.17 -12.58 -15.34
N HIS A 140 -26.57 -11.88 -14.28
CA HIS A 140 -26.17 -12.19 -12.92
C HIS A 140 -27.40 -12.31 -12.02
N GLU A 141 -27.36 -13.25 -11.09
CA GLU A 141 -28.46 -13.50 -10.15
C GLU A 141 -27.96 -13.52 -8.70
N ARG A 142 -28.77 -12.99 -7.79
CA ARG A 142 -28.58 -13.05 -6.35
C ARG A 142 -29.92 -13.37 -5.69
N THR A 143 -29.90 -14.15 -4.62
CA THR A 143 -31.11 -14.55 -3.91
C THR A 143 -31.12 -13.96 -2.51
N ALA A 144 -32.24 -13.35 -2.12
CA ALA A 144 -32.48 -12.92 -0.75
C ALA A 144 -33.08 -14.09 0.03
N GLU A 145 -32.24 -14.91 0.68
CA GLU A 145 -32.72 -16.09 1.42
C GLU A 145 -33.76 -15.72 2.48
N ASP A 146 -33.47 -14.69 3.28
CA ASP A 146 -34.34 -14.19 4.36
C ASP A 146 -35.06 -12.87 3.99
N GLY A 147 -35.16 -12.55 2.70
CA GLY A 147 -35.73 -11.30 2.21
C GLY A 147 -34.87 -10.07 2.55
N GLY A 148 -35.48 -8.89 2.54
CA GLY A 148 -34.84 -7.64 2.96
C GLY A 148 -34.14 -6.89 1.82
N THR A 149 -32.81 -6.77 1.90
CA THR A 149 -32.00 -5.94 1.00
C THR A 149 -30.93 -6.77 0.31
N ILE A 150 -30.78 -6.59 -1.00
CA ILE A 150 -29.65 -7.09 -1.78
C ILE A 150 -28.89 -5.89 -2.33
N GLU A 151 -27.57 -5.90 -2.12
CA GLU A 151 -26.62 -5.04 -2.82
C GLU A 151 -25.90 -5.85 -3.90
N PHE A 152 -25.88 -5.30 -5.11
CA PHE A 152 -25.23 -5.89 -6.26
C PHE A 152 -24.25 -4.89 -6.83
N HIS A 153 -22.99 -5.30 -6.91
CA HIS A 153 -21.92 -4.52 -7.50
C HIS A 153 -21.43 -5.19 -8.77
N ALA A 154 -21.21 -4.39 -9.80
CA ALA A 154 -20.67 -4.85 -11.06
C ALA A 154 -19.70 -3.84 -11.67
N LEU A 155 -18.70 -4.36 -12.39
CA LEU A 155 -17.77 -3.58 -13.19
C LEU A 155 -17.99 -3.83 -14.67
N THR A 156 -17.75 -2.82 -15.50
CA THR A 156 -17.73 -3.00 -16.96
C THR A 156 -16.39 -3.54 -17.46
N SER A 157 -15.32 -3.36 -16.67
CA SER A 157 -13.98 -3.86 -16.93
C SER A 157 -13.20 -4.05 -15.64
N VAL A 158 -12.26 -4.98 -15.69
CA VAL A 158 -11.35 -5.27 -14.58
C VAL A 158 -10.07 -4.43 -14.62
N ASP A 159 -9.82 -3.70 -15.71
CA ASP A 159 -8.61 -2.88 -15.86
C ASP A 159 -8.57 -1.76 -14.80
N PRO A 160 -7.60 -1.79 -13.86
CA PRO A 160 -7.48 -0.77 -12.85
C PRO A 160 -7.06 0.58 -13.41
N ALA A 161 -6.39 0.65 -14.57
CA ALA A 161 -5.95 1.92 -15.15
C ALA A 161 -7.12 2.88 -15.45
N ARG A 162 -8.33 2.32 -15.59
CA ARG A 162 -9.55 3.05 -15.90
C ARG A 162 -10.21 3.71 -14.69
N ARG A 163 -9.79 3.37 -13.47
CA ARG A 163 -10.45 3.77 -12.23
C ARG A 163 -9.42 4.09 -11.16
N SER A 164 -9.66 5.14 -10.38
CA SER A 164 -8.86 5.44 -9.19
C SER A 164 -7.40 5.85 -9.50
N ASN A 165 -7.22 6.76 -10.46
CA ASN A 165 -5.92 7.33 -10.84
C ASN A 165 -4.91 6.27 -11.34
N GLY A 166 -3.78 6.71 -11.88
CA GLY A 166 -2.74 5.77 -12.29
C GLY A 166 -1.46 6.43 -12.71
N SER A 167 -0.55 5.64 -13.29
CA SER A 167 0.74 6.13 -13.76
C SER A 167 1.03 5.68 -15.17
N VAL A 168 1.70 6.54 -15.94
CA VAL A 168 2.13 6.26 -17.31
C VAL A 168 3.59 6.65 -17.51
N PHE A 169 4.27 5.92 -18.39
CA PHE A 169 5.62 6.28 -18.81
C PHE A 169 5.59 7.12 -20.08
N ALA A 170 6.21 8.30 -20.07
CA ALA A 170 6.23 9.23 -21.20
C ALA A 170 7.51 10.09 -21.22
N ALA A 171 7.84 10.65 -22.38
CA ALA A 171 8.97 11.56 -22.54
C ALA A 171 8.63 13.00 -22.11
N ASP A 172 7.39 13.43 -22.33
CA ASP A 172 6.89 14.75 -21.98
C ASP A 172 5.43 14.70 -21.51
N LEU A 173 4.93 15.83 -21.01
CA LEU A 173 3.58 15.97 -20.48
C LEU A 173 2.50 15.73 -21.55
N THR A 174 2.77 16.06 -22.81
CA THR A 174 1.81 15.88 -23.90
C THR A 174 1.64 14.40 -24.23
N GLU A 175 2.73 13.66 -24.34
CA GLU A 175 2.68 12.19 -24.50
C GLU A 175 2.05 11.51 -23.27
N ALA A 176 2.30 12.04 -22.07
CA ALA A 176 1.69 11.53 -20.85
C ALA A 176 0.16 11.68 -20.89
N GLU A 177 -0.34 12.87 -21.25
CA GLU A 177 -1.77 13.12 -21.36
C GLU A 177 -2.44 12.21 -22.40
N GLU A 178 -1.83 12.04 -23.57
CA GLU A 178 -2.34 11.14 -24.62
C GLU A 178 -2.45 9.70 -24.11
N LYS A 179 -1.40 9.18 -23.47
CA LYS A 179 -1.37 7.83 -22.90
C LYS A 179 -2.38 7.66 -21.77
N SER A 180 -2.54 8.65 -20.90
CA SER A 180 -3.50 8.62 -19.81
C SER A 180 -4.94 8.61 -20.33
N ARG A 181 -5.26 9.48 -21.29
CA ARG A 181 -6.58 9.49 -21.94
C ARG A 181 -6.88 8.16 -22.63
N ALA A 182 -5.90 7.59 -23.33
CA ALA A 182 -6.05 6.28 -23.97
C ALA A 182 -6.24 5.14 -22.97
N ALA A 183 -5.60 5.20 -21.79
CA ALA A 183 -5.76 4.20 -20.74
C ALA A 183 -7.14 4.25 -20.06
N ILE A 184 -7.74 5.44 -19.93
CA ILE A 184 -9.07 5.63 -19.33
C ILE A 184 -10.18 5.31 -20.33
N TYR A 185 -9.97 5.69 -21.60
CA TYR A 185 -10.97 5.62 -22.65
C TYR A 185 -11.55 4.21 -22.80
N TYR A 186 -12.86 4.12 -22.70
CA TYR A 186 -13.60 2.89 -22.91
C TYR A 186 -15.06 3.18 -23.23
N GLU A 187 -15.63 2.39 -24.12
CA GLU A 187 -17.03 2.50 -24.52
C GLU A 187 -17.76 1.21 -24.13
N HIS A 188 -18.72 1.32 -23.22
CA HIS A 188 -19.55 0.19 -22.78
C HIS A 188 -20.87 0.18 -23.53
N SER A 189 -20.88 -0.41 -24.74
CA SER A 189 -22.07 -0.38 -25.60
C SER A 189 -22.64 -1.78 -25.88
N PRO A 190 -23.95 -2.01 -25.70
CA PRO A 190 -24.95 -1.08 -25.15
C PRO A 190 -24.86 -0.96 -23.61
N SER A 191 -25.03 0.25 -23.09
CA SER A 191 -25.03 0.60 -21.66
C SER A 191 -26.42 0.43 -21.00
N ILE A 192 -27.24 -0.48 -21.54
CA ILE A 192 -28.59 -0.73 -21.06
C ILE A 192 -28.55 -1.83 -20.02
N VAL A 193 -28.92 -1.49 -18.78
CA VAL A 193 -28.99 -2.42 -17.66
C VAL A 193 -30.45 -2.72 -17.36
N ARG A 194 -30.83 -3.98 -17.49
CA ARG A 194 -32.17 -4.47 -17.14
C ARG A 194 -32.12 -5.14 -15.77
N ILE A 195 -32.93 -4.65 -14.86
CA ILE A 195 -33.04 -5.14 -13.48
C ILE A 195 -34.38 -5.87 -13.38
N GLU A 196 -34.36 -7.10 -12.87
CA GLU A 196 -35.56 -7.87 -12.58
C GLU A 196 -35.56 -8.34 -11.13
N ILE A 197 -36.71 -8.23 -10.47
CA ILE A 197 -36.95 -8.86 -9.17
C ILE A 197 -38.04 -9.90 -9.35
N ILE A 198 -37.74 -11.14 -8.97
CA ILE A 198 -38.63 -12.28 -9.12
C ILE A 198 -39.02 -12.78 -7.75
N GLU A 199 -40.32 -12.73 -7.46
CA GLU A 199 -40.89 -13.11 -6.17
C GLU A 199 -41.92 -14.23 -6.32
N GLN A 200 -42.04 -15.05 -5.28
CA GLN A 200 -43.04 -16.11 -5.21
C GLN A 200 -44.44 -15.57 -4.90
N GLY A 201 -45.43 -16.07 -5.64
CA GLY A 201 -46.83 -15.68 -5.55
C GLY A 201 -47.21 -14.50 -6.44
N ASN A 202 -48.51 -14.19 -6.46
CA ASN A 202 -49.07 -13.01 -7.12
C ASN A 202 -48.93 -11.77 -6.21
N ARG A 203 -47.83 -11.02 -6.36
CA ARG A 203 -47.47 -9.89 -5.48
C ARG A 203 -47.94 -8.57 -6.06
N SER A 204 -48.69 -7.79 -5.29
CA SER A 204 -49.13 -6.45 -5.67
C SER A 204 -48.23 -5.33 -5.15
N THR A 205 -47.35 -5.64 -4.19
CA THR A 205 -46.41 -4.69 -3.61
C THR A 205 -45.18 -4.62 -4.49
N GLU A 206 -44.85 -3.42 -4.96
CA GLU A 206 -43.64 -3.15 -5.72
C GLU A 206 -42.45 -3.02 -4.76
N PRO A 207 -41.33 -3.74 -5.01
CA PRO A 207 -40.10 -3.58 -4.26
C PRO A 207 -39.36 -2.31 -4.70
N SER A 208 -38.53 -1.75 -3.83
CA SER A 208 -37.79 -0.52 -4.11
C SER A 208 -36.41 -0.82 -4.68
N VAL A 209 -36.09 -0.23 -5.83
CA VAL A 209 -34.79 -0.37 -6.51
C VAL A 209 -34.13 0.99 -6.67
N SER A 210 -32.86 1.07 -6.29
CA SER A 210 -31.95 2.15 -6.65
C SER A 210 -30.77 1.61 -7.43
N ALA A 211 -30.27 2.37 -8.39
CA ALA A 211 -29.05 2.05 -9.09
C ALA A 211 -28.16 3.27 -9.21
N GLU A 212 -26.85 3.03 -9.19
CA GLU A 212 -25.84 4.05 -9.38
C GLU A 212 -24.92 3.61 -10.52
N THR A 213 -24.69 4.48 -11.48
CA THR A 213 -23.76 4.26 -12.57
C THR A 213 -22.64 5.27 -12.45
N VAL A 214 -21.40 4.80 -12.58
CA VAL A 214 -20.21 5.64 -12.39
C VAL A 214 -19.42 5.69 -13.68
N ASN A 215 -19.15 6.90 -14.16
CA ASN A 215 -18.34 7.19 -15.34
C ASN A 215 -17.08 7.94 -14.89
N GLU A 216 -15.91 7.44 -15.28
CA GLU A 216 -14.62 8.05 -14.92
C GLU A 216 -14.05 8.84 -16.10
N GLU A 217 -13.68 10.09 -15.90
CA GLU A 217 -13.07 10.92 -16.94
C GLU A 217 -11.66 11.35 -16.55
N PHE A 218 -10.81 11.59 -17.55
CA PHE A 218 -9.51 12.21 -17.34
C PHE A 218 -9.67 13.61 -16.73
N SER A 219 -8.99 13.83 -15.61
CA SER A 219 -8.95 15.14 -14.93
C SER A 219 -7.64 15.88 -15.22
N SER A 220 -6.50 15.30 -14.80
CA SER A 220 -5.18 15.93 -14.93
C SER A 220 -4.05 14.91 -15.02
N VAL A 221 -2.86 15.37 -15.45
CA VAL A 221 -1.63 14.59 -15.43
C VAL A 221 -0.48 15.45 -14.94
N GLU A 222 0.33 14.91 -14.04
CA GLU A 222 1.47 15.60 -13.44
C GLU A 222 2.70 14.70 -13.43
N VAL A 223 3.87 15.32 -13.50
CA VAL A 223 5.14 14.61 -13.37
C VAL A 223 5.22 13.98 -11.98
N PHE A 224 5.56 12.70 -11.91
CA PHE A 224 5.87 12.09 -10.63
C PHE A 224 7.14 12.72 -10.06
N SER A 225 6.98 13.52 -9.01
CA SER A 225 8.10 14.10 -8.27
C SER A 225 8.16 13.53 -6.87
N VAL A 226 9.30 12.95 -6.52
CA VAL A 226 9.62 12.57 -5.15
C VAL A 226 10.13 13.82 -4.42
N ASP A 227 9.64 14.08 -3.20
CA ASP A 227 10.21 15.13 -2.35
C ASP A 227 11.62 14.72 -1.90
N ALA A 228 12.60 15.11 -2.72
CA ALA A 228 14.01 14.80 -2.50
C ALA A 228 14.52 15.32 -1.14
N GLY A 229 13.90 16.37 -0.58
CA GLY A 229 14.28 16.89 0.74
C GLY A 229 13.90 15.91 1.86
N THR A 230 12.65 15.48 1.88
CA THR A 230 12.14 14.54 2.89
C THR A 230 12.76 13.15 2.74
N GLU A 231 12.88 12.64 1.51
CA GLU A 231 13.54 11.35 1.26
C GLU A 231 15.03 11.38 1.64
N PHE A 232 15.72 12.49 1.39
CA PHE A 232 17.10 12.66 1.83
C PHE A 232 17.22 12.66 3.35
N LEU A 233 16.29 13.29 4.09
CA LEU A 233 16.29 13.27 5.55
C LEU A 233 16.10 11.85 6.10
N TRP A 234 15.19 11.06 5.51
CA TRP A 234 15.00 9.66 5.89
C TRP A 234 16.21 8.80 5.57
N ALA A 235 16.80 8.96 4.38
CA ALA A 235 18.02 8.26 4.00
C ALA A 235 19.21 8.63 4.91
N LEU A 236 19.39 9.91 5.23
CA LEU A 236 20.42 10.40 6.15
C LEU A 236 20.22 9.82 7.56
N ALA A 237 18.99 9.82 8.06
CA ALA A 237 18.66 9.24 9.36
C ALA A 237 18.99 7.75 9.42
N ALA A 238 18.66 6.99 8.37
CA ALA A 238 18.99 5.57 8.27
C ALA A 238 20.51 5.32 8.27
N VAL A 239 21.27 6.11 7.49
CA VAL A 239 22.73 6.01 7.44
C VAL A 239 23.36 6.35 8.79
N VAL A 240 22.97 7.45 9.42
CA VAL A 240 23.46 7.83 10.76
C VAL A 240 23.11 6.76 11.79
N GLY A 241 21.90 6.17 11.71
CA GLY A 241 21.49 5.05 12.57
C GLY A 241 22.39 3.82 12.41
N CYS A 242 22.65 3.41 11.16
CA CYS A 242 23.52 2.26 10.86
C CYS A 242 24.96 2.50 11.35
N PHE A 243 25.54 3.66 11.06
CA PHE A 243 26.87 4.01 11.56
C PHE A 243 26.91 4.11 13.08
N SER A 244 25.88 4.66 13.72
CA SER A 244 25.81 4.75 15.18
C SER A 244 25.77 3.36 15.82
N MET A 245 25.01 2.42 15.24
CA MET A 245 24.92 1.05 15.74
C MET A 245 26.26 0.30 15.69
N VAL A 246 27.10 0.58 14.69
CA VAL A 246 28.44 -0.03 14.57
C VAL A 246 29.50 0.71 15.39
N LEU A 247 29.49 2.04 15.36
CA LEU A 247 30.55 2.87 15.96
C LEU A 247 30.44 2.97 17.48
N ILE A 248 29.23 3.08 18.04
CA ILE A 248 29.05 3.25 19.50
C ILE A 248 29.62 2.05 20.28
N PRO A 249 29.29 0.78 19.96
CA PRO A 249 29.90 -0.36 20.63
C PRO A 249 31.42 -0.42 20.41
N SER A 250 31.87 -0.17 19.17
CA SER A 250 33.30 -0.20 18.80
C SER A 250 34.13 0.80 19.61
N PHE A 251 33.67 2.05 19.74
CA PHE A 251 34.33 3.07 20.53
C PHE A 251 34.25 2.77 22.04
N THR A 252 33.13 2.25 22.52
CA THR A 252 32.98 1.87 23.94
C THR A 252 34.02 0.82 24.33
N VAL A 253 34.20 -0.23 23.52
CA VAL A 253 35.23 -1.25 23.74
C VAL A 253 36.63 -0.64 23.67
N TYR A 254 36.89 0.21 22.68
CA TYR A 254 38.19 0.88 22.52
C TYR A 254 38.56 1.72 23.76
N PHE A 255 37.65 2.57 24.24
CA PHE A 255 37.91 3.42 25.40
C PHE A 255 38.03 2.61 26.70
N ALA A 256 37.20 1.57 26.89
CA ALA A 256 37.31 0.67 28.02
C ALA A 256 38.68 -0.04 28.04
N ALA A 257 39.15 -0.52 26.89
CA ALA A 257 40.47 -1.14 26.76
C ALA A 257 41.60 -0.15 27.07
N ARG A 258 41.53 1.08 26.54
CA ARG A 258 42.51 2.16 26.81
C ARG A 258 42.55 2.56 28.29
N ALA A 259 41.40 2.64 28.94
CA ALA A 259 41.30 2.97 30.36
C ALA A 259 41.88 1.85 31.23
N LYS A 260 41.58 0.58 30.89
CA LYS A 260 42.19 -0.58 31.56
C LYS A 260 43.71 -0.57 31.41
N GLU A 261 44.21 -0.32 30.21
CA GLU A 261 45.65 -0.25 29.94
C GLU A 261 46.34 0.82 30.80
N LYS A 262 45.78 2.03 30.89
CA LYS A 262 46.31 3.08 31.78
C LYS A 262 46.29 2.69 33.26
N ARG A 263 45.25 1.99 33.72
CA ARG A 263 45.15 1.53 35.12
C ARG A 263 46.18 0.44 35.43
N ASP A 264 46.39 -0.49 34.49
CA ASP A 264 47.35 -1.57 34.66
C ASP A 264 48.80 -1.04 34.62
N GLU A 265 49.08 -0.05 33.76
CA GLU A 265 50.37 0.67 33.75
C GLU A 265 50.64 1.41 35.06
N ALA A 266 49.64 2.11 35.61
CA ALA A 266 49.76 2.79 36.91
C ALA A 266 49.99 1.81 38.08
N LYS A 267 49.34 0.64 38.06
CA LYS A 267 49.57 -0.42 39.06
C LYS A 267 50.97 -1.00 38.97
N LEU A 268 51.49 -1.21 37.75
CA LEU A 268 52.86 -1.66 37.54
C LEU A 268 53.88 -0.66 38.08
N GLN A 269 53.69 0.64 37.82
CA GLN A 269 54.57 1.70 38.35
C GLN A 269 54.54 1.74 39.90
N LEU A 270 53.36 1.61 40.52
CA LEU A 270 53.25 1.55 41.97
C LEU A 270 53.87 0.27 42.57
N ALA A 271 53.75 -0.86 41.90
CA ALA A 271 54.38 -2.11 42.33
C ALA A 271 55.91 -2.03 42.24
N GLN A 272 56.42 -1.43 41.17
CA GLN A 272 57.85 -1.18 41.00
C GLN A 272 58.38 -0.27 42.11
N ALA A 273 57.71 0.85 42.40
CA ALA A 273 58.08 1.76 43.48
C ALA A 273 58.08 1.08 44.87
N LYS A 274 57.13 0.16 45.14
CA LYS A 274 57.09 -0.61 46.39
C LYS A 274 58.22 -1.62 46.51
N VAL A 275 58.60 -2.28 45.41
CA VAL A 275 59.73 -3.21 45.39
C VAL A 275 61.03 -2.46 45.61
N ASP A 276 61.22 -1.33 44.95
CA ASP A 276 62.39 -0.46 45.12
C ASP A 276 62.49 0.03 46.58
N GLN A 277 61.37 0.41 47.20
CA GLN A 277 61.31 0.81 48.61
C GLN A 277 61.65 -0.35 49.57
N HIS A 278 61.12 -1.55 49.32
CA HIS A 278 61.42 -2.74 50.11
C HIS A 278 62.90 -3.16 50.01
N LEU A 279 63.53 -2.99 48.83
CA LEU A 279 64.96 -3.24 48.64
C LEU A 279 65.80 -2.23 49.43
N SER A 280 65.42 -0.95 49.46
CA SER A 280 66.11 0.06 50.28
C SER A 280 65.93 -0.11 51.79
N ASP A 281 64.78 -0.62 52.25
CA ASP A 281 64.52 -0.88 53.67
C ASP A 281 65.25 -2.15 54.17
N ALA A 282 65.39 -3.17 53.31
CA ALA A 282 66.14 -4.39 53.61
C ALA A 282 67.65 -4.13 53.77
N GLU A 283 68.20 -3.14 53.06
CA GLU A 283 69.60 -2.70 53.24
C GLU A 283 69.83 -2.00 54.59
N GLN A 284 68.79 -1.41 55.21
CA GLN A 284 68.90 -0.76 56.53
C GLN A 284 68.66 -1.72 57.71
N GLY A 285 67.89 -2.81 57.52
CA GLY A 285 67.56 -3.77 58.57
C GLY A 285 68.65 -4.80 58.93
N SER A 286 69.74 -4.89 58.16
CA SER A 286 70.82 -5.87 58.42
C SER A 286 71.88 -5.41 59.44
N ASN A 287 71.74 -4.22 60.04
CA ASN A 287 72.75 -3.63 60.94
C ASN A 287 72.40 -3.63 62.43
N GLY A 288 71.49 -4.51 62.87
CA GLY A 288 71.01 -4.53 64.26
C GLY A 288 70.80 -5.91 64.86
N ASP A 289 71.85 -6.72 64.99
CA ASP A 289 71.95 -7.68 66.11
C ASP A 289 73.39 -8.24 66.29
N THR A 290 74.20 -7.54 67.09
CA THR A 290 75.24 -8.14 67.95
C THR A 290 75.42 -7.21 69.14
N ALA A 291 74.77 -7.53 70.27
CA ALA A 291 75.06 -6.93 71.56
C ALA A 291 76.35 -7.55 72.16
N PRO A 292 77.26 -6.77 72.77
CA PRO A 292 78.36 -7.32 73.57
C PRO A 292 78.11 -7.20 75.08
N LYS A 293 78.42 -8.32 75.75
CA LYS A 293 78.64 -8.57 77.19
C LYS A 293 77.44 -8.94 78.06
#